data_AF-A0A7X4HDB0-F1
#
_entry.id   AF-A0A7X4HDB0-F1
#
_cell.length_a   1.000
_cell.length_b   1.000
_cell.length_c   1.000
_cell.angle_alpha   90.00
_cell.angle_beta   90.00
_cell.angle_gamma   90.00
#
_symmetry.space_group_name_H-M   'P 1'
#
loop_
_entity.id
_entity.type
_entity.pdbx_description
1 polymer ?
#
loop_
_entity_poly.entity_id
_entity_poly.type
_entity_poly.pdbx_seq_one_letter_code
_entity_poly.pdbx_strand_id
1 'polypeptide(L)'
;MTTPNNDEQFWQLVDSFINLANDKAQTMDRNTIGPAILFAATRFNAYMLAVSTGEQAAFSQQKEAAMQYYKEQHEKMLNDNFGDFETNFEKYRTK
;
A
#
# COMPACT_ATOMS: atom_id res chain seq x y z
N MET A 1 6.40 2.71 -29.29
CA MET A 1 6.24 2.29 -27.89
C MET A 1 5.03 3.05 -27.36
N THR A 2 3.97 2.35 -26.96
CA THR A 2 2.77 2.96 -26.39
C THR A 2 3.08 3.43 -24.97
N THR A 3 2.79 4.70 -24.66
CA THR A 3 2.91 5.23 -23.31
C THR A 3 1.98 4.44 -22.39
N PRO A 4 2.46 3.92 -21.24
CA PRO A 4 1.59 3.21 -20.32
C PRO A 4 0.46 4.12 -19.82
N ASN A 5 -0.74 3.59 -19.71
CA ASN A 5 -1.85 4.35 -19.10
C ASN A 5 -1.66 4.44 -17.57
N ASN A 6 -2.46 5.28 -16.90
CA ASN A 6 -2.30 5.53 -15.46
C ASN A 6 -2.45 4.25 -14.61
N ASP A 7 -3.29 3.30 -15.04
CA ASP A 7 -3.48 2.04 -14.32
C ASP A 7 -2.25 1.14 -14.45
N GLU A 8 -1.66 1.06 -15.64
CA GLU A 8 -0.41 0.32 -15.87
C GLU A 8 0.74 0.87 -15.04
N GLN A 9 0.87 2.20 -14.94
CA GLN A 9 1.88 2.83 -14.09
C GLN A 9 1.67 2.53 -12.61
N PHE A 10 0.41 2.56 -12.15
CA PHE A 10 0.06 2.22 -10.78
C PHE A 10 0.46 0.78 -10.45
N TRP A 11 0.10 -0.19 -11.30
CA TRP A 11 0.44 -1.60 -11.06
C TRP A 11 1.94 -1.86 -11.14
N GLN A 12 2.65 -1.24 -12.07
CA GLN A 12 4.12 -1.31 -12.12
C GLN A 12 4.77 -0.81 -10.82
N LEU A 13 4.21 0.25 -10.23
CA LEU A 13 4.70 0.77 -8.96
C LEU A 13 4.39 -0.17 -7.80
N VAL A 14 3.17 -0.74 -7.73
CA VAL A 14 2.80 -1.77 -6.75
C VAL A 14 3.75 -2.97 -6.83
N ASP A 15 3.98 -3.48 -8.04
CA ASP A 15 4.89 -4.61 -8.29
C ASP A 15 6.31 -4.30 -7.83
N SER A 16 6.78 -3.06 -8.02
CA SER A 16 8.12 -2.66 -7.55
C SER A 16 8.28 -2.78 -6.03
N PHE A 17 7.24 -2.43 -5.25
CA PHE A 17 7.26 -2.57 -3.80
C PHE A 17 7.19 -4.03 -3.36
N ILE A 18 6.38 -4.85 -4.04
CA ILE A 18 6.28 -6.29 -3.77
C ILE A 18 7.59 -7.00 -4.11
N ASN A 19 8.23 -6.67 -5.23
CA ASN A 19 9.53 -7.22 -5.61
C ASN A 19 10.60 -6.90 -4.57
N LEU A 20 10.65 -5.66 -4.09
CA LEU A 20 11.55 -5.29 -2.99
C LEU A 20 11.27 -6.10 -1.72
N ALA A 21 9.99 -6.29 -1.35
CA ALA A 21 9.61 -7.11 -0.21
C ALA A 21 10.05 -8.57 -0.37
N ASN A 22 9.89 -9.13 -1.57
CA ASN A 22 10.29 -10.49 -1.91
C ASN A 22 11.80 -10.67 -1.84
N ASP A 23 12.58 -9.71 -2.34
CA ASP A 23 14.04 -9.72 -2.22
C ASP A 23 14.49 -9.71 -0.76
N LYS A 24 13.84 -8.90 0.10
CA LYS A 24 14.13 -8.92 1.54
C LYS A 24 13.73 -10.24 2.20
N ALA A 25 12.64 -10.87 1.73
CA ALA A 25 12.18 -12.16 2.26
C ALA A 25 13.13 -13.33 1.98
N GLN A 26 14.16 -13.14 1.13
CA GLN A 26 15.24 -14.11 0.96
C GLN A 26 16.17 -14.19 2.18
N THR A 27 16.24 -13.14 3.00
CA THR A 27 17.20 -13.01 4.12
C THR A 27 16.59 -12.60 5.45
N MET A 28 15.32 -12.16 5.46
CA MET A 28 14.60 -11.69 6.64
C MET A 28 13.27 -12.43 6.81
N ASP A 29 12.79 -12.54 8.06
CA ASP A 29 11.49 -13.15 8.36
C ASP A 29 10.35 -12.27 7.78
N ARG A 30 9.39 -12.92 7.10
CA ARG A 30 8.18 -12.30 6.57
C ARG A 30 7.33 -11.66 7.68
N ASN A 31 7.37 -12.21 8.90
CA ASN A 31 6.72 -11.62 10.08
C ASN A 31 7.30 -10.25 10.46
N THR A 32 8.51 -9.93 9.99
CA THR A 32 9.11 -8.59 10.13
C THR A 32 8.78 -7.70 8.94
N ILE A 33 8.82 -8.26 7.73
CA ILE A 33 8.63 -7.51 6.48
C ILE A 33 7.20 -6.97 6.36
N GLY A 34 6.18 -7.79 6.66
CA GLY A 34 4.77 -7.38 6.56
C GLY A 34 4.46 -6.11 7.38
N PRO A 35 4.71 -6.11 8.70
CA PRO A 35 4.55 -4.91 9.52
C PRO A 35 5.39 -3.72 9.06
N ALA A 36 6.60 -3.95 8.55
CA ALA A 36 7.46 -2.89 8.03
C ALA A 36 6.85 -2.19 6.80
N ILE A 37 6.27 -2.96 5.86
CA ILE A 37 5.58 -2.40 4.68
C ILE A 37 4.38 -1.56 5.12
N LEU A 38 3.57 -2.09 6.05
CA LEU A 38 2.42 -1.36 6.59
C LEU A 38 2.87 -0.02 7.21
N PHE A 39 3.92 -0.04 8.02
CA PHE A 39 4.45 1.18 8.64
C PHE A 39 5.07 2.15 7.63
N ALA A 40 5.72 1.64 6.58
CA ALA A 40 6.25 2.48 5.50
C ALA A 40 5.13 3.24 4.78
N ALA A 41 4.01 2.56 4.47
CA ALA A 41 2.84 3.17 3.85
C ALA A 41 2.24 4.27 4.74
N THR A 42 2.11 4.05 6.06
CA THR A 42 1.57 5.08 6.95
C THR A 42 2.49 6.30 7.09
N ARG A 43 3.81 6.11 7.08
CA ARG A 43 4.79 7.21 7.05
C ARG A 43 4.67 8.04 5.78
N PHE A 44 4.52 7.39 4.64
CA PHE A 44 4.33 8.07 3.36
C PHE A 44 3.01 8.86 3.34
N ASN A 45 1.91 8.26 3.81
CA ASN A 45 0.61 8.94 3.90
C ASN A 45 0.66 10.17 4.81
N ALA A 46 1.31 10.08 5.98
CA ALA A 46 1.50 11.22 6.87
C ALA A 46 2.33 12.33 6.22
N TYR A 47 3.39 11.98 5.49
CA TYR A 47 4.19 12.93 4.72
C TYR A 47 3.38 13.62 3.63
N MET A 48 2.56 12.87 2.88
CA MET A 48 1.70 13.43 1.84
C MET A 48 0.72 14.47 2.39
N LEU A 49 0.12 14.22 3.55
CA LEU A 49 -0.72 15.20 4.23
C LEU A 49 0.09 16.45 4.65
N ALA A 50 1.28 16.27 5.21
CA ALA A 50 2.12 17.40 5.62
C ALA A 50 2.50 18.29 4.43
N VAL A 51 2.87 17.69 3.30
CA VAL A 51 3.18 18.41 2.06
C VAL A 51 1.95 19.12 1.50
N SER A 52 0.78 18.49 1.52
CA SER A 52 -0.44 19.10 0.97
C SER A 52 -0.98 20.24 1.83
N THR A 53 -0.79 20.20 3.15
CA THR A 53 -1.27 21.25 4.06
C THR A 53 -0.31 22.42 4.19
N GLY A 54 0.99 22.22 3.99
CA GLY A 54 2.03 23.27 4.02
C GLY A 54 2.34 23.89 5.39
N GLU A 55 1.44 23.76 6.38
CA GLU A 55 1.64 24.27 7.74
C GLU A 55 1.01 23.38 8.82
N GLN A 56 1.50 23.51 10.05
CA GLN A 56 1.10 22.68 11.20
C GLN A 56 -0.38 22.84 11.56
N ALA A 57 -0.92 24.06 11.48
CA ALA A 57 -2.31 24.33 11.84
C ALA A 57 -3.28 23.60 10.89
N ALA A 58 -3.08 23.76 9.58
CA ALA A 58 -3.84 23.05 8.56
C ALA A 58 -3.66 21.52 8.66
N PHE A 59 -2.44 21.02 8.89
CA PHE A 59 -2.20 19.60 9.13
C PHE A 59 -3.05 19.07 10.29
N SER A 60 -3.05 19.80 11.41
CA SER A 60 -3.77 19.39 12.62
C SER A 60 -5.28 19.36 12.41
N GLN A 61 -5.83 20.31 11.66
CA GLN A 61 -7.25 20.36 11.30
C GLN A 61 -7.66 19.21 10.37
N GLN A 62 -6.80 18.81 9.43
CA GLN A 62 -7.11 17.78 8.42
C GLN A 62 -6.73 16.36 8.86
N LYS A 63 -5.92 16.21 9.90
CA LYS A 63 -5.36 14.93 10.37
C LYS A 63 -6.43 13.85 10.55
N GLU A 64 -7.53 14.16 11.25
CA GLU A 64 -8.55 13.17 11.57
C GLU A 64 -9.30 12.69 10.32
N ALA A 65 -9.66 13.61 9.42
CA ALA A 65 -10.29 13.27 8.15
C ALA A 65 -9.36 12.41 7.27
N ALA A 66 -8.08 12.77 7.18
CA ALA A 66 -7.08 11.99 6.45
C ALA A 66 -6.89 10.60 7.06
N MET A 67 -6.82 10.48 8.39
CA MET A 67 -6.74 9.19 9.08
C MET A 67 -7.95 8.31 8.77
N GLN A 68 -9.16 8.87 8.74
CA GLN A 68 -10.36 8.13 8.39
C GLN A 68 -10.30 7.62 6.95
N TYR A 69 -9.96 8.50 6.02
CA TYR A 69 -9.80 8.15 4.61
C TYR A 69 -8.79 7.01 4.41
N TYR A 70 -7.59 7.10 4.99
CA TYR A 70 -6.57 6.06 4.80
C TYR A 70 -6.98 4.70 5.40
N LYS A 71 -7.72 4.68 6.52
CA LYS A 71 -8.26 3.43 7.08
C LYS A 71 -9.27 2.78 6.14
N GLU A 72 -10.21 3.57 5.61
CA GLU A 72 -11.23 3.08 4.67
C GLU A 72 -10.61 2.56 3.38
N GLN A 73 -9.64 3.27 2.82
CA GLN A 73 -8.92 2.81 1.63
C GLN A 73 -8.15 1.52 1.89
N HIS A 74 -7.46 1.42 3.04
CA HIS A 74 -6.75 0.21 3.42
C HIS A 74 -7.69 -0.99 3.56
N GLU A 75 -8.81 -0.81 4.27
CA GLU A 75 -9.82 -1.86 4.45
C GLU A 75 -10.41 -2.33 3.12
N LYS A 76 -10.77 -1.38 2.23
CA LYS A 76 -11.26 -1.72 0.89
C LYS A 76 -10.25 -2.55 0.11
N MET A 77 -9.00 -2.08 0.02
CA MET A 77 -7.96 -2.79 -0.73
C MET A 77 -7.65 -4.17 -0.12
N LEU A 78 -7.64 -4.27 1.21
CA LEU A 78 -7.41 -5.54 1.89
C LEU A 78 -8.52 -6.55 1.58
N ASN A 79 -9.78 -6.11 1.65
CA ASN A 79 -10.94 -6.92 1.29
C ASN A 79 -10.90 -7.36 -0.18
N ASP A 80 -10.55 -6.45 -1.09
CA ASP A 80 -10.41 -6.78 -2.53
C ASP A 80 -9.34 -7.87 -2.74
N ASN A 81 -8.18 -7.76 -2.09
CA ASN A 81 -7.11 -8.75 -2.18
C ASN A 81 -7.51 -10.09 -1.55
N PHE A 82 -8.13 -10.07 -0.37
CA PHE A 82 -8.59 -11.30 0.29
C PHE A 82 -9.67 -12.00 -0.54
N GLY A 83 -10.63 -11.26 -1.09
CA GLY A 83 -11.66 -11.80 -1.98
C GLY A 83 -11.06 -12.44 -3.25
N ASP A 84 -9.99 -11.86 -3.82
CA ASP A 84 -9.28 -12.49 -4.94
C ASP A 84 -8.65 -13.82 -4.53
N PHE A 85 -7.98 -13.85 -3.38
CA PHE A 85 -7.39 -15.09 -2.84
C PHE A 85 -8.45 -16.14 -2.48
N GLU A 86 -9.59 -15.75 -1.91
CA GLU A 86 -10.69 -16.67 -1.63
C GLU A 86 -11.24 -17.27 -2.93
N THR A 87 -11.44 -16.44 -3.95
CA THR A 87 -11.97 -16.86 -5.25
C THR A 87 -11.00 -17.76 -6.02
N ASN A 88 -9.70 -17.47 -5.95
CA ASN A 88 -8.66 -18.13 -6.73
C ASN A 88 -7.76 -19.06 -5.90
N PHE A 89 -8.15 -19.39 -4.67
CA PHE A 89 -7.29 -20.09 -3.70
C PHE A 89 -6.65 -21.35 -4.27
N GLU A 90 -7.46 -22.21 -4.89
CA GLU A 90 -7.04 -23.48 -5.48
C GLU A 90 -6.06 -23.30 -6.65
N LYS A 91 -6.24 -22.24 -7.44
CA LYS A 91 -5.39 -21.90 -8.58
C LYS A 91 -4.05 -21.32 -8.13
N TYR A 92 -4.02 -20.55 -7.05
CA TYR A 92 -2.81 -19.93 -6.53
C TYR A 92 -1.97 -20.88 -5.68
N ARG A 93 -2.57 -21.88 -5.01
CA ARG A 93 -1.82 -22.88 -4.21
C ARG A 93 -1.15 -24.00 -5.02
N THR A 94 -1.50 -24.14 -6.30
CA THR A 94 -1.03 -25.25 -7.18
C THR A 94 0.07 -24.84 -8.15
N LYS A 95 0.58 -23.61 -8.05
CA LYS A 95 1.80 -23.13 -8.71
C LYS A 95 2.92 -22.98 -7.71
#